data_AF-A0A0S8GYL2-F1
#
_entry.id   AF-A0A0S8GYL2-F1
#
_cell.length_a   1.000
_cell.length_b   1.000
_cell.length_c   1.000
_cell.angle_alpha   90.00
_cell.angle_beta   90.00
_cell.angle_gamma   90.00
#
_symmetry.space_group_name_H-M   'P 1'
#
loop_
_entity.id
_entity.type
_entity.pdbx_description
1 polymer ?
#
loop_
_entity_poly.entity_id
_entity_poly.type
_entity_poly.pdbx_seq_one_letter_code
_entity_poly.pdbx_strand_id
1 'polypeptide(L)'
;GLLCGMPVLKEVLRQYDERLILDAAFTDGQEVPTGAAAGLINGPLRSLLAAERVLLNFLQRLSGIATTTAAFVAAAAGTKAKIYDTRKTTPGWRELEKYAVRCGGGRNHRRGLYDAVLIKDNHLRALGTGDLKEKLTQTVEKIHKRSEKIEFIEVEVDDLNQLQTVLSVEGVDMVLLDNMTTEQLTRAVRLRDEVSGDRKFLLEASGSITLEKVEQIARTGVDRISVGALTHSVRGLDIGLDLS
;
A
#
# COMPACT_ATOMS: atom_id res chain seq x y z
N GLY A 1 -0.76 15.19 -13.11
CA GLY A 1 -0.36 13.95 -12.39
C GLY A 1 0.36 14.35 -11.11
N LEU A 2 0.52 13.45 -10.13
CA LEU A 2 1.26 13.78 -8.92
C LEU A 2 2.76 13.55 -9.09
N LEU A 3 3.55 14.51 -8.65
CA LEU A 3 5.01 14.43 -8.61
C LEU A 3 5.47 13.66 -7.37
N CYS A 4 6.46 12.78 -7.52
CA CYS A 4 7.07 12.10 -6.39
C CYS A 4 8.49 11.66 -6.74
N GLY A 5 9.43 11.83 -5.80
CA GLY A 5 10.81 11.41 -5.91
C GLY A 5 11.83 12.54 -5.76
N MET A 6 11.43 13.75 -5.39
CA MET A 6 12.36 14.89 -5.31
C MET A 6 13.58 14.65 -4.39
N PRO A 7 13.44 14.02 -3.20
CA PRO A 7 14.60 13.65 -2.39
C PRO A 7 15.52 12.63 -3.08
N VAL A 8 14.95 11.70 -3.85
CA VAL A 8 15.71 10.69 -4.61
C VAL A 8 16.51 11.37 -5.71
N LEU A 9 15.92 12.33 -6.40
CA LEU A 9 16.60 13.10 -7.46
C LEU A 9 17.79 13.87 -6.91
N LYS A 10 17.63 14.54 -5.77
CA LYS A 10 18.73 15.24 -5.10
C LYS A 10 19.89 14.29 -4.79
N GLU A 11 19.60 13.10 -4.28
CA GLU A 11 20.62 12.12 -3.96
C GLU A 11 21.30 11.56 -5.23
N VAL A 12 20.54 11.24 -6.28
CA VAL A 12 21.12 10.80 -7.56
C VAL A 12 22.05 11.87 -8.13
N LEU A 13 21.60 13.12 -8.21
CA LEU A 13 22.44 14.23 -8.71
C LEU A 13 23.74 14.34 -7.93
N ARG A 14 23.66 14.31 -6.59
CA ARG A 14 24.82 14.37 -5.70
C ARG A 14 25.82 13.24 -5.93
N GLN A 15 25.34 12.02 -6.22
CA GLN A 15 26.20 10.86 -6.48
C GLN A 15 26.93 10.96 -7.83
N TYR A 16 26.35 11.65 -8.81
CA TYR A 16 26.99 11.88 -10.10
C TYR A 16 27.97 13.05 -10.05
N ASP A 17 27.57 14.18 -9.47
CA ASP A 17 28.38 15.39 -9.36
C ASP A 17 27.73 16.38 -8.38
N GLU A 18 28.42 16.74 -7.29
CA GLU A 18 27.92 17.66 -6.27
C GLU A 18 27.63 19.08 -6.80
N ARG A 19 28.12 19.42 -7.99
CA ARG A 19 27.83 20.70 -8.67
C ARG A 19 26.50 20.70 -9.41
N LEU A 20 25.80 19.56 -9.50
CA LEU A 20 24.46 19.49 -10.04
C LEU A 20 23.45 19.91 -8.97
N ILE A 21 22.85 21.08 -9.16
CA ILE A 21 21.92 21.70 -8.20
C ILE A 21 20.50 21.64 -8.77
N LEU A 22 19.60 20.97 -8.05
CA LEU A 22 18.17 20.93 -8.34
C LEU A 22 17.44 22.07 -7.62
N ASP A 23 16.81 22.94 -8.40
CA ASP A 23 15.80 23.89 -7.96
C ASP A 23 14.40 23.33 -8.29
N ALA A 24 13.70 22.80 -7.30
CA ALA A 24 12.41 22.14 -7.48
C ALA A 24 11.26 23.13 -7.39
N ALA A 25 10.40 23.19 -8.42
CA ALA A 25 9.22 24.05 -8.43
C ALA A 25 8.02 23.46 -7.67
N PHE A 26 8.07 22.16 -7.40
CA PHE A 26 7.01 21.41 -6.74
C PHE A 26 7.60 20.45 -5.70
N THR A 27 6.81 20.12 -4.68
CA THR A 27 7.12 19.11 -3.66
C THR A 27 6.39 17.80 -3.94
N ASP A 28 6.92 16.70 -3.42
CA ASP A 28 6.31 15.38 -3.56
C ASP A 28 4.86 15.36 -3.03
N GLY A 29 3.96 14.75 -3.81
CA GLY A 29 2.52 14.71 -3.57
C GLY A 29 1.73 15.86 -4.20
N GLN A 30 2.39 16.88 -4.77
CA GLN A 30 1.69 17.95 -5.49
C GLN A 30 1.32 17.54 -6.92
N GLU A 31 0.21 18.08 -7.41
CA GLU A 31 -0.20 17.93 -8.79
C GLU A 31 0.62 18.86 -9.70
N VAL A 32 1.16 18.29 -10.77
CA VAL A 32 1.90 19.00 -11.82
C VAL A 32 1.05 19.01 -13.09
N PRO A 33 0.72 20.20 -13.63
CA PRO A 33 0.05 20.35 -14.91
C PRO A 33 0.92 19.88 -16.08
N THR A 34 0.28 19.39 -17.15
CA THR A 34 0.97 19.05 -18.39
C THR A 34 1.74 20.26 -18.94
N GLY A 35 3.00 20.07 -19.33
CA GLY A 35 3.87 21.11 -19.87
C GLY A 35 4.53 22.02 -18.82
N ALA A 36 4.24 21.84 -17.53
CA ALA A 36 4.92 22.57 -16.47
C ALA A 36 6.31 21.99 -16.20
N ALA A 37 7.28 22.87 -15.91
CA ALA A 37 8.60 22.46 -15.44
C ALA A 37 8.51 22.01 -13.98
N ALA A 38 8.84 20.75 -13.68
CA ALA A 38 8.88 20.23 -12.31
C ALA A 38 10.02 20.84 -11.47
N GLY A 39 11.06 21.34 -12.15
CA GLY A 39 12.23 21.99 -11.57
C GLY A 39 13.29 22.25 -12.62
N LEU A 40 14.37 22.90 -12.21
CA LEU A 40 15.55 23.20 -13.03
C LEU A 40 16.77 22.52 -12.41
N ILE A 41 17.62 21.94 -13.26
CA ILE A 41 18.90 21.37 -12.82
C ILE A 41 20.03 22.20 -13.43
N ASN A 42 20.86 22.81 -12.59
CA ASN A 42 22.01 23.60 -13.02
C ASN A 42 23.30 22.84 -12.72
N GLY A 43 24.24 22.83 -13.67
CA GLY A 43 25.57 22.27 -13.46
C GLY A 43 26.27 21.81 -14.73
N PRO A 44 27.37 21.05 -14.62
CA PRO A 44 28.15 20.61 -15.77
C PRO A 44 27.35 19.71 -16.72
N LEU A 45 27.27 20.08 -18.00
CA LEU A 45 26.47 19.38 -19.02
C LEU A 45 26.81 17.88 -19.10
N ARG A 46 28.09 17.52 -19.07
CA ARG A 46 28.52 16.10 -19.12
C ARG A 46 27.94 15.29 -17.96
N SER A 47 27.95 15.86 -16.75
CA SER A 47 27.44 15.20 -15.55
C SER A 47 25.91 15.10 -15.59
N LEU A 48 25.24 16.15 -16.06
CA LEU A 48 23.78 16.17 -16.24
C LEU A 48 23.32 15.06 -17.21
N LEU A 49 23.93 14.99 -18.39
CA LEU A 49 23.61 13.97 -19.40
C LEU A 49 23.90 12.54 -18.91
N ALA A 50 24.92 12.35 -18.06
CA ALA A 50 25.21 11.05 -17.46
C ALA A 50 24.15 10.62 -16.44
N ALA A 51 23.54 11.57 -15.71
CA ALA A 51 22.55 11.32 -14.69
C ALA A 51 21.11 11.22 -15.24
N GLU A 52 20.82 11.86 -16.38
CA GLU A 52 19.48 12.06 -16.95
C GLU A 52 18.59 10.82 -16.87
N ARG A 53 19.04 9.70 -17.46
CA ARG A 53 18.18 8.50 -17.55
C ARG A 53 17.87 7.89 -16.19
N VAL A 54 18.83 7.92 -15.26
CA VAL A 54 18.63 7.40 -13.90
C VAL A 54 17.63 8.28 -13.14
N LEU A 55 17.76 9.61 -13.25
CA LEU A 55 16.84 10.57 -12.65
C LEU A 55 15.41 10.36 -13.15
N LEU A 56 15.23 10.32 -14.48
CA LEU A 56 13.93 10.14 -15.10
C LEU A 56 13.31 8.80 -14.72
N ASN A 57 14.08 7.70 -14.71
CA ASN A 57 13.55 6.39 -14.30
C ASN A 57 12.96 6.40 -12.89
N PHE A 58 13.63 7.03 -11.92
CA PHE A 58 13.08 7.18 -10.56
C PHE A 58 11.87 8.09 -10.55
N LEU A 59 11.98 9.29 -11.12
CA LEU A 59 10.92 10.29 -11.07
C LEU A 59 9.63 9.78 -11.72
N GLN A 60 9.74 9.23 -12.93
CA GLN A 60 8.61 8.70 -13.69
C GLN A 60 7.94 7.55 -12.94
N ARG A 61 8.72 6.60 -12.39
CA ARG A 61 8.19 5.45 -11.64
C ARG A 61 7.46 5.88 -10.37
N LEU A 62 8.08 6.71 -9.54
CA LEU A 62 7.51 7.12 -8.26
C LEU A 62 6.32 8.05 -8.46
N SER A 63 6.40 8.99 -9.41
CA SER A 63 5.27 9.86 -9.78
C SER A 63 4.10 9.07 -10.36
N GLY A 64 4.38 8.01 -11.13
CA GLY A 64 3.36 7.07 -11.59
C GLY A 64 2.62 6.42 -10.42
N ILE A 65 3.35 5.92 -9.41
CA ILE A 65 2.75 5.25 -8.23
C ILE A 65 1.92 6.25 -7.42
N ALA A 66 2.44 7.45 -7.17
CA ALA A 66 1.71 8.49 -6.44
C ALA A 66 0.42 8.89 -7.20
N THR A 67 0.51 9.06 -8.52
CA THR A 67 -0.64 9.38 -9.38
C THR A 67 -1.70 8.28 -9.36
N THR A 68 -1.31 7.01 -9.57
CA THR A 68 -2.24 5.88 -9.50
C THR A 68 -2.87 5.77 -8.12
N THR A 69 -2.08 5.90 -7.05
CA THR A 69 -2.59 5.85 -5.67
C THR A 69 -3.63 6.94 -5.41
N ALA A 70 -3.38 8.17 -5.85
CA ALA A 70 -4.31 9.28 -5.68
C ALA A 70 -5.66 9.03 -6.37
N ALA A 71 -5.65 8.36 -7.54
CA ALA A 71 -6.89 7.97 -8.21
C ALA A 71 -7.72 6.98 -7.38
N PHE A 72 -7.09 5.96 -6.78
CA PHE A 72 -7.79 5.02 -5.88
C PHE A 72 -8.29 5.71 -4.61
N VAL A 73 -7.50 6.61 -4.03
CA VAL A 73 -7.91 7.38 -2.84
C VAL A 73 -9.10 8.27 -3.16
N ALA A 74 -9.09 8.95 -4.31
CA ALA A 74 -10.21 9.76 -4.77
C ALA A 74 -11.48 8.92 -5.02
N ALA A 75 -11.34 7.74 -5.64
CA ALA A 75 -12.47 6.85 -5.89
C ALA A 75 -13.08 6.27 -4.60
N ALA A 76 -12.30 6.12 -3.52
CA ALA A 76 -12.80 5.72 -2.21
C ALA A 76 -13.25 6.90 -1.32
N ALA A 77 -13.17 8.14 -1.81
CA ALA A 77 -13.52 9.32 -1.04
C ALA A 77 -15.00 9.31 -0.62
N GLY A 78 -15.30 9.94 0.53
CA GLY A 78 -16.65 9.91 1.12
C GLY A 78 -16.99 8.62 1.86
N THR A 79 -16.08 7.65 1.93
CA THR A 79 -16.20 6.44 2.76
C THR A 79 -15.17 6.45 3.90
N LYS A 80 -15.29 5.51 4.84
CA LYS A 80 -14.26 5.31 5.88
C LYS A 80 -13.03 4.54 5.38
N ALA A 81 -13.16 3.81 4.28
CA ALA A 81 -12.12 2.92 3.77
C ALA A 81 -10.85 3.70 3.44
N LYS A 82 -9.69 3.12 3.78
CA LYS A 82 -8.38 3.65 3.41
C LYS A 82 -7.68 2.70 2.45
N ILE A 83 -6.94 3.26 1.50
CA ILE A 83 -6.22 2.52 0.47
C ILE A 83 -4.82 2.14 0.97
N TYR A 84 -4.47 0.86 0.89
CA TYR A 84 -3.21 0.31 1.34
C TYR A 84 -2.40 -0.30 0.20
N ASP A 85 -1.08 -0.16 0.27
CA ASP A 85 -0.14 -0.91 -0.55
C ASP A 85 -0.05 -2.40 -0.15
N THR A 86 0.87 -3.14 -0.80
CA THR A 86 1.19 -4.52 -0.43
C THR A 86 2.70 -4.74 -0.45
N ARG A 87 3.13 -6.00 -0.30
CA ARG A 87 4.53 -6.42 -0.52
C ARG A 87 4.84 -6.80 -1.97
N LYS A 88 3.87 -6.69 -2.89
CA LYS A 88 4.02 -6.91 -4.35
C LYS A 88 4.72 -5.70 -4.99
N THR A 89 5.94 -5.45 -4.53
CA THR A 89 6.77 -4.30 -4.92
C THR A 89 7.92 -4.75 -5.81
N THR A 90 8.52 -3.84 -6.56
CA THR A 90 9.75 -4.12 -7.31
C THR A 90 10.86 -4.54 -6.33
N PRO A 91 11.59 -5.64 -6.62
CA PRO A 91 12.70 -6.07 -5.78
C PRO A 91 13.73 -4.95 -5.55
N GLY A 92 14.12 -4.72 -4.29
CA GLY A 92 15.04 -3.65 -3.90
C GLY A 92 14.43 -2.24 -3.75
N TRP A 93 13.22 -2.00 -4.27
CA TRP A 93 12.62 -0.65 -4.32
C TRP A 93 11.48 -0.44 -3.32
N ARG A 94 11.25 -1.41 -2.41
CA ARG A 94 10.07 -1.40 -1.53
C ARG A 94 9.89 -0.07 -0.79
N GLU A 95 10.92 0.45 -0.15
CA GLU A 95 10.80 1.71 0.61
C GLU A 95 10.47 2.92 -0.29
N LEU A 96 10.99 2.94 -1.52
CA LEU A 96 10.70 3.99 -2.50
C LEU A 96 9.25 3.91 -2.97
N GLU A 97 8.78 2.72 -3.32
CA GLU A 97 7.40 2.52 -3.80
C GLU A 97 6.38 2.76 -2.68
N LYS A 98 6.68 2.29 -1.47
CA LYS A 98 5.89 2.58 -0.26
C LYS A 98 5.92 4.07 0.10
N TYR A 99 6.99 4.79 -0.19
CA TYR A 99 7.01 6.25 -0.07
C TYR A 99 6.10 6.93 -1.08
N ALA A 100 6.14 6.49 -2.35
CA ALA A 100 5.29 7.03 -3.40
C ALA A 100 3.80 6.79 -3.15
N VAL A 101 3.42 5.64 -2.58
CA VAL A 101 2.03 5.38 -2.14
C VAL A 101 1.60 6.44 -1.11
N ARG A 102 2.44 6.76 -0.11
CA ARG A 102 2.13 7.81 0.87
C ARG A 102 1.99 9.19 0.22
N CYS A 103 2.85 9.51 -0.75
CA CYS A 103 2.76 10.77 -1.49
C CYS A 103 1.45 10.89 -2.29
N GLY A 104 0.91 9.76 -2.77
CA GLY A 104 -0.40 9.68 -3.40
C GLY A 104 -1.59 9.67 -2.43
N GLY A 105 -1.37 9.84 -1.12
CA GLY A 105 -2.43 9.82 -0.10
C GLY A 105 -2.83 8.43 0.39
N GLY A 106 -2.18 7.38 -0.10
CA GLY A 106 -2.37 6.02 0.39
C GLY A 106 -1.73 5.78 1.76
N ARG A 107 -1.92 4.57 2.26
CA ARG A 107 -1.33 4.07 3.52
C ARG A 107 -0.47 2.85 3.24
N ASN A 108 0.44 2.58 4.17
CA ASN A 108 1.33 1.44 4.04
C ASN A 108 0.82 0.30 4.90
N HIS A 109 0.69 -0.87 4.29
CA HIS A 109 0.65 -2.14 5.01
C HIS A 109 2.06 -2.41 5.55
N ARG A 110 2.23 -3.55 6.23
CA ARG A 110 3.53 -4.01 6.74
C ARG A 110 4.63 -3.93 5.67
N ARG A 111 5.82 -3.52 6.10
CA ARG A 111 7.04 -3.43 5.30
C ARG A 111 7.58 -4.81 4.96
N GLY A 112 7.52 -5.75 5.90
CA GLY A 112 8.17 -7.05 5.78
C GLY A 112 7.37 -8.18 6.42
N LEU A 113 8.10 -9.26 6.75
CA LEU A 113 7.58 -10.35 7.59
C LEU A 113 7.96 -10.16 9.06
N TYR A 114 8.71 -9.10 9.37
CA TYR A 114 9.32 -8.86 10.68
C TYR A 114 8.52 -7.89 11.55
N ASP A 115 7.62 -7.10 10.95
CA ASP A 115 6.89 -6.01 11.59
C ASP A 115 5.42 -6.33 11.86
N ALA A 116 4.79 -7.21 11.06
CA ALA A 116 3.44 -7.69 11.34
C ALA A 116 3.22 -9.13 10.87
N VAL A 117 2.31 -9.85 11.55
CA VAL A 117 1.94 -11.21 11.19
C VAL A 117 0.67 -11.19 10.34
N LEU A 118 0.70 -11.94 9.23
CA LEU A 118 -0.47 -12.21 8.41
C LEU A 118 -0.58 -13.72 8.24
N ILE A 119 -1.57 -14.30 8.91
CA ILE A 119 -1.89 -15.72 8.84
C ILE A 119 -2.73 -15.94 7.59
N LYS A 120 -2.10 -16.54 6.57
CA LYS A 120 -2.74 -16.92 5.29
C LYS A 120 -3.28 -18.34 5.28
N ASP A 121 -4.06 -18.66 4.25
CA ASP A 121 -4.53 -20.00 3.86
C ASP A 121 -3.53 -21.14 4.13
N ASN A 122 -2.27 -20.98 3.70
CA ASN A 122 -1.23 -21.99 3.84
C ASN A 122 -0.82 -22.23 5.30
N HIS A 123 -0.87 -21.20 6.13
CA HIS A 123 -0.63 -21.33 7.56
C HIS A 123 -1.80 -22.04 8.23
N LEU A 124 -3.04 -21.69 7.86
CA LEU A 124 -4.23 -22.36 8.36
C LEU A 124 -4.22 -23.86 8.01
N ARG A 125 -3.83 -24.20 6.77
CA ARG A 125 -3.65 -25.60 6.35
C ARG A 125 -2.53 -26.31 7.13
N ALA A 126 -1.43 -25.62 7.43
CA ALA A 126 -0.33 -26.16 8.22
C ALA A 126 -0.72 -26.45 9.69
N LEU A 127 -1.77 -25.80 10.22
CA LEU A 127 -2.31 -26.11 11.55
C LEU A 127 -3.08 -27.45 11.56
N GLY A 128 -3.35 -28.08 10.41
CA GLY A 128 -3.98 -29.39 10.27
C GLY A 128 -5.50 -29.39 10.50
N THR A 129 -6.12 -30.58 10.60
CA THR A 129 -7.57 -30.75 10.85
C THR A 129 -7.92 -30.56 12.33
N GLY A 130 -9.05 -29.92 12.65
CA GLY A 130 -9.50 -29.65 14.03
C GLY A 130 -10.20 -28.29 14.16
N ASP A 131 -10.55 -27.88 15.38
CA ASP A 131 -11.23 -26.61 15.64
C ASP A 131 -10.32 -25.42 15.29
N LEU A 132 -10.73 -24.66 14.26
CA LEU A 132 -10.01 -23.48 13.79
C LEU A 132 -9.88 -22.42 14.90
N LYS A 133 -10.90 -22.26 15.75
CA LYS A 133 -10.88 -21.28 16.84
C LYS A 133 -9.76 -21.59 17.82
N GLU A 134 -9.72 -22.81 18.33
CA GLU A 134 -8.72 -23.25 19.30
C GLU A 134 -7.29 -23.06 18.75
N LYS A 135 -7.08 -23.47 17.50
CA LYS A 135 -5.77 -23.39 16.83
C LYS A 135 -5.32 -21.94 16.61
N LEU A 136 -6.23 -21.07 16.21
CA LEU A 136 -5.93 -19.65 16.05
C LEU A 136 -5.62 -19.02 17.40
N THR A 137 -6.40 -19.29 18.45
CA THR A 137 -6.13 -18.80 19.81
C THR A 137 -4.73 -19.20 20.28
N GLN A 138 -4.38 -20.49 20.17
CA GLN A 138 -3.04 -20.97 20.54
C GLN A 138 -1.92 -20.35 19.69
N THR A 139 -2.20 -20.07 18.42
CA THR A 139 -1.23 -19.44 17.50
C THR A 139 -0.99 -17.98 17.88
N VAL A 140 -2.05 -17.22 18.13
CA VAL A 140 -2.00 -15.82 18.57
C VAL A 140 -1.26 -15.70 19.89
N GLU A 141 -1.57 -16.55 20.88
CA GLU A 141 -0.84 -16.57 22.15
C GLU A 141 0.66 -16.84 21.98
N LYS A 142 1.04 -17.77 21.10
CA LYS A 142 2.45 -18.05 20.79
C LYS A 142 3.13 -16.87 20.11
N ILE A 143 2.43 -16.13 19.25
CA ILE A 143 2.95 -14.94 18.59
C ILE A 143 3.25 -13.86 19.64
N HIS A 144 2.28 -13.54 20.51
CA HIS A 144 2.45 -12.53 21.56
C HIS A 144 3.57 -12.89 22.55
N LYS A 145 3.73 -14.18 22.90
CA LYS A 145 4.83 -14.64 23.77
C LYS A 145 6.22 -14.53 23.11
N ARG A 146 6.30 -14.54 21.78
CA ARG A 146 7.59 -14.58 21.06
C ARG A 146 8.12 -13.20 20.68
N SER A 147 7.25 -12.21 20.50
CA SER A 147 7.68 -10.89 20.05
C SER A 147 6.70 -9.80 20.48
N GLU A 148 7.18 -8.91 21.34
CA GLU A 148 6.48 -7.66 21.71
C GLU A 148 6.57 -6.59 20.61
N LYS A 149 7.34 -6.85 19.53
CA LYS A 149 7.60 -5.86 18.46
C LYS A 149 6.66 -5.99 17.26
N ILE A 150 5.72 -6.93 17.29
CA ILE A 150 4.76 -7.12 16.20
C ILE A 150 3.69 -6.03 16.30
N GLU A 151 3.48 -5.28 15.23
CA GLU A 151 2.53 -4.16 15.20
C GLU A 151 1.08 -4.62 15.22
N PHE A 152 0.76 -5.71 14.52
CA PHE A 152 -0.57 -6.31 14.47
C PHE A 152 -0.52 -7.76 14.00
N ILE A 153 -1.60 -8.50 14.30
CA ILE A 153 -1.90 -9.82 13.76
C ILE A 153 -3.14 -9.71 12.86
N GLU A 154 -2.96 -10.06 11.61
CA GLU A 154 -4.01 -10.16 10.60
C GLU A 154 -4.24 -11.62 10.21
N VAL A 155 -5.49 -11.99 9.96
CA VAL A 155 -5.86 -13.33 9.45
C VAL A 155 -6.60 -13.19 8.14
N GLU A 156 -6.19 -13.94 7.13
CA GLU A 156 -6.85 -14.01 5.82
C GLU A 156 -7.93 -15.08 5.85
N VAL A 157 -9.11 -14.74 5.32
CA VAL A 157 -10.25 -15.65 5.16
C VAL A 157 -10.86 -15.47 3.77
N ASP A 158 -11.40 -16.56 3.22
CA ASP A 158 -12.07 -16.58 1.92
C ASP A 158 -13.59 -16.82 2.01
N ASP A 159 -14.11 -17.09 3.22
CA ASP A 159 -15.55 -17.27 3.46
C ASP A 159 -16.05 -16.66 4.80
N LEU A 160 -17.37 -16.49 4.90
CA LEU A 160 -18.01 -15.85 6.06
C LEU A 160 -18.03 -16.73 7.34
N ASN A 161 -17.95 -18.05 7.22
CA ASN A 161 -17.88 -18.95 8.37
C ASN A 161 -16.50 -18.87 9.04
N GLN A 162 -15.44 -18.79 8.22
CA GLN A 162 -14.10 -18.51 8.72
C GLN A 162 -14.04 -17.15 9.40
N LEU A 163 -14.61 -16.11 8.79
CA LEU A 163 -14.69 -14.78 9.42
C LEU A 163 -15.35 -14.85 10.80
N GLN A 164 -16.51 -15.50 10.92
CA GLN A 164 -17.20 -15.64 12.20
C GLN A 164 -16.31 -16.32 13.27
N THR A 165 -15.54 -17.32 12.85
CA THR A 165 -14.59 -18.00 13.74
C THR A 165 -13.48 -17.04 14.19
N VAL A 166 -12.84 -16.34 13.26
CA VAL A 166 -11.73 -15.41 13.53
C VAL A 166 -12.16 -14.25 14.42
N LEU A 167 -13.36 -13.69 14.21
CA LEU A 167 -13.90 -12.61 15.05
C LEU A 167 -14.05 -13.01 16.53
N SER A 168 -14.21 -14.31 16.80
CA SER A 168 -14.30 -14.85 18.17
C SER A 168 -12.94 -15.12 18.83
N VAL A 169 -11.83 -14.88 18.12
CA VAL A 169 -10.47 -15.08 18.63
C VAL A 169 -9.94 -13.77 19.22
N GLU A 170 -9.46 -13.83 20.46
CA GLU A 170 -8.81 -12.68 21.12
C GLU A 170 -7.39 -12.48 20.60
N GLY A 171 -6.94 -11.23 20.54
CA GLY A 171 -5.59 -10.87 20.07
C GLY A 171 -5.39 -10.86 18.55
N VAL A 172 -6.44 -11.13 17.76
CA VAL A 172 -6.45 -10.78 16.33
C VAL A 172 -6.93 -9.34 16.18
N ASP A 173 -6.20 -8.53 15.42
CA ASP A 173 -6.48 -7.10 15.23
C ASP A 173 -7.30 -6.83 13.96
N MET A 174 -7.13 -7.67 12.94
CA MET A 174 -7.68 -7.44 11.61
C MET A 174 -7.96 -8.74 10.85
N VAL A 175 -9.01 -8.73 10.02
CA VAL A 175 -9.27 -9.81 9.05
C VAL A 175 -9.14 -9.28 7.62
N LEU A 176 -8.39 -10.01 6.79
CA LEU A 176 -8.30 -9.80 5.36
C LEU A 176 -9.32 -10.70 4.65
N LEU A 177 -10.26 -10.07 3.95
CA LEU A 177 -11.34 -10.71 3.18
C LEU A 177 -10.86 -10.89 1.73
N ASP A 178 -10.43 -12.09 1.38
CA ASP A 178 -9.81 -12.35 0.07
C ASP A 178 -10.86 -12.69 -1.00
N ASN A 179 -10.84 -11.93 -2.11
CA ASN A 179 -11.67 -12.13 -3.31
C ASN A 179 -13.19 -12.24 -3.05
N MET A 180 -13.70 -11.64 -1.96
CA MET A 180 -15.13 -11.60 -1.66
C MET A 180 -15.90 -10.61 -2.54
N THR A 181 -17.15 -10.95 -2.89
CA THR A 181 -18.07 -10.04 -3.60
C THR A 181 -18.52 -8.89 -2.70
N THR A 182 -19.06 -7.82 -3.29
CA THR A 182 -19.63 -6.68 -2.55
C THR A 182 -20.72 -7.07 -1.55
N GLU A 183 -21.53 -8.09 -1.89
CA GLU A 183 -22.57 -8.63 -1.02
C GLU A 183 -21.96 -9.35 0.18
N GLN A 184 -20.94 -10.18 -0.07
CA GLN A 184 -20.20 -10.88 0.99
C GLN A 184 -19.48 -9.89 1.90
N LEU A 185 -18.81 -8.88 1.36
CA LEU A 185 -18.15 -7.81 2.13
C LEU A 185 -19.16 -7.05 3.01
N THR A 186 -20.33 -6.70 2.47
CA THR A 186 -21.39 -6.05 3.25
C THR A 186 -21.86 -6.94 4.40
N ARG A 187 -22.00 -8.26 4.16
CA ARG A 187 -22.35 -9.21 5.21
C ARG A 187 -21.24 -9.36 6.24
N ALA A 188 -19.97 -9.38 5.81
CA ALA A 188 -18.81 -9.44 6.69
C ALA A 188 -18.74 -8.24 7.64
N VAL A 189 -18.99 -7.03 7.12
CA VAL A 189 -19.06 -5.81 7.94
C VAL A 189 -20.16 -5.91 8.99
N ARG A 190 -21.37 -6.36 8.61
CA ARG A 190 -22.47 -6.59 9.56
C ARG A 190 -22.10 -7.61 10.64
N LEU A 191 -21.51 -8.75 10.25
CA LEU A 191 -21.06 -9.77 11.20
C LEU A 191 -20.01 -9.22 12.19
N ARG A 192 -19.04 -8.43 11.70
CA ARG A 192 -18.06 -7.77 12.57
C ARG A 192 -18.77 -6.82 13.55
N ASP A 193 -19.67 -5.98 13.06
CA ASP A 193 -20.38 -4.99 13.89
C ASP A 193 -21.28 -5.68 14.94
N GLU A 194 -21.92 -6.80 14.62
CA GLU A 194 -22.75 -7.60 15.53
C GLU A 194 -21.92 -8.29 16.64
N VAL A 195 -20.73 -8.81 16.30
CA VAL A 195 -19.92 -9.63 17.22
C VAL A 195 -18.91 -8.82 18.02
N SER A 196 -18.38 -7.73 17.45
CA SER A 196 -17.21 -7.05 18.01
C SER A 196 -17.55 -6.10 19.15
N GLY A 197 -18.79 -5.62 19.27
CA GLY A 197 -19.16 -4.63 20.29
C GLY A 197 -18.22 -3.43 20.27
N ASP A 198 -17.53 -3.17 21.38
CA ASP A 198 -16.53 -2.09 21.51
C ASP A 198 -15.12 -2.48 20.98
N ARG A 199 -14.86 -3.73 20.59
CA ARG A 199 -13.58 -4.13 20.00
C ARG A 199 -13.43 -3.47 18.63
N LYS A 200 -12.34 -2.72 18.47
CA LYS A 200 -11.90 -2.17 17.18
C LYS A 200 -11.27 -3.27 16.33
N PHE A 201 -12.10 -4.12 15.73
CA PHE A 201 -11.67 -5.14 14.79
C PHE A 201 -11.70 -4.57 13.38
N LEU A 202 -10.58 -4.53 12.65
CA LEU A 202 -10.55 -3.98 11.30
C LEU A 202 -10.88 -5.04 10.24
N LEU A 203 -11.60 -4.65 9.19
CA LEU A 203 -11.78 -5.46 7.99
C LEU A 203 -11.02 -4.85 6.81
N GLU A 204 -10.19 -5.66 6.16
CA GLU A 204 -9.46 -5.32 4.95
C GLU A 204 -9.99 -6.11 3.76
N ALA A 205 -10.42 -5.44 2.68
CA ALA A 205 -10.73 -6.09 1.42
C ALA A 205 -9.46 -6.27 0.58
N SER A 206 -9.28 -7.46 -0.01
CA SER A 206 -8.17 -7.80 -0.91
C SER A 206 -8.68 -8.65 -2.08
N GLY A 207 -7.88 -8.72 -3.14
CA GLY A 207 -8.14 -9.60 -4.28
C GLY A 207 -8.69 -8.84 -5.49
N SER A 208 -7.92 -8.83 -6.58
CA SER A 208 -8.31 -8.26 -7.88
C SER A 208 -8.99 -6.88 -7.83
N ILE A 209 -8.53 -6.02 -6.92
CA ILE A 209 -9.07 -4.66 -6.76
C ILE A 209 -8.66 -3.81 -7.97
N THR A 210 -9.65 -3.19 -8.60
CA THR A 210 -9.45 -2.27 -9.74
C THR A 210 -10.05 -0.90 -9.43
N LEU A 211 -9.68 0.11 -10.22
CA LEU A 211 -10.17 1.48 -10.02
C LEU A 211 -11.68 1.58 -10.22
N GLU A 212 -12.25 0.75 -11.09
CA GLU A 212 -13.69 0.70 -11.38
C GLU A 212 -14.50 0.08 -10.24
N LYS A 213 -13.87 -0.80 -9.44
CA LYS A 213 -14.53 -1.53 -8.35
C LYS A 213 -14.30 -0.91 -6.97
N VAL A 214 -13.21 -0.14 -6.79
CA VAL A 214 -12.79 0.30 -5.45
C VAL A 214 -13.85 1.13 -4.74
N GLU A 215 -14.60 1.97 -5.45
CA GLU A 215 -15.69 2.76 -4.85
C GLU A 215 -16.78 1.84 -4.26
N GLN A 216 -17.23 0.85 -5.04
CA GLN A 216 -18.28 -0.09 -4.60
C GLN A 216 -17.81 -0.90 -3.39
N ILE A 217 -16.56 -1.35 -3.40
CA ILE A 217 -15.92 -2.05 -2.28
C ILE A 217 -15.85 -1.15 -1.05
N ALA A 218 -15.42 0.09 -1.21
CA ALA A 218 -15.32 1.06 -0.12
C ALA A 218 -16.69 1.36 0.53
N ARG A 219 -17.76 1.43 -0.28
CA ARG A 219 -19.14 1.64 0.18
C ARG A 219 -19.72 0.48 0.99
N THR A 220 -19.13 -0.71 0.93
CA THR A 220 -19.56 -1.85 1.77
C THR A 220 -19.33 -1.61 3.27
N GLY A 221 -18.44 -0.67 3.62
CA GLY A 221 -18.09 -0.36 5.01
C GLY A 221 -16.88 -1.13 5.54
N VAL A 222 -16.04 -1.69 4.66
CA VAL A 222 -14.70 -2.14 5.06
C VAL A 222 -13.83 -0.96 5.49
N ASP A 223 -12.85 -1.21 6.35
CA ASP A 223 -11.99 -0.17 6.92
C ASP A 223 -10.75 0.07 6.04
N ARG A 224 -10.28 -0.99 5.36
CA ARG A 224 -9.08 -0.99 4.55
C ARG A 224 -9.32 -1.69 3.21
N ILE A 225 -8.61 -1.27 2.18
CA ILE A 225 -8.57 -1.94 0.88
C ILE A 225 -7.12 -2.02 0.44
N SER A 226 -6.55 -3.22 0.34
CA SER A 226 -5.19 -3.39 -0.15
C SER A 226 -5.16 -3.65 -1.65
N VAL A 227 -4.35 -2.85 -2.35
CA VAL A 227 -4.31 -2.83 -3.81
C VAL A 227 -2.90 -3.13 -4.27
N GLY A 228 -2.66 -4.36 -4.72
CA GLY A 228 -1.36 -4.77 -5.25
C GLY A 228 -0.93 -3.96 -6.48
N ALA A 229 -1.89 -3.59 -7.33
CA ALA A 229 -1.64 -2.89 -8.58
C ALA A 229 -0.98 -1.51 -8.40
N LEU A 230 -1.06 -0.91 -7.20
CA LEU A 230 -0.40 0.36 -6.87
C LEU A 230 1.12 0.30 -6.99
N THR A 231 1.72 -0.89 -6.93
CA THR A 231 3.16 -1.04 -7.03
C THR A 231 3.58 -1.98 -8.16
N HIS A 232 2.90 -3.10 -8.41
CA HIS A 232 3.37 -4.03 -9.46
C HIS A 232 2.92 -3.70 -10.89
N SER A 233 1.87 -2.88 -11.09
CA SER A 233 1.25 -2.65 -12.41
C SER A 233 1.12 -1.17 -12.78
N VAL A 234 2.07 -0.36 -12.35
CA VAL A 234 2.03 1.09 -12.56
C VAL A 234 2.78 1.51 -13.82
N ARG A 235 2.12 2.35 -14.62
CA ARG A 235 2.74 3.11 -15.72
C ARG A 235 3.44 4.34 -15.16
N GLY A 236 4.69 4.56 -15.57
CA GLY A 236 5.42 5.78 -15.19
C GLY A 236 4.72 7.05 -15.71
N LEU A 237 4.80 8.13 -14.95
CA LEU A 237 4.37 9.45 -15.41
C LEU A 237 5.32 9.92 -16.51
N ASP A 238 4.79 10.46 -17.61
CA ASP A 238 5.62 10.90 -18.73
C ASP A 238 6.31 12.24 -18.38
N ILE A 239 7.64 12.21 -18.27
CA ILE A 239 8.46 13.34 -17.84
C ILE A 239 9.76 13.33 -18.65
N GLY A 240 10.10 14.46 -19.26
CA GLY A 240 11.35 14.67 -19.99
C GLY A 240 12.31 15.60 -19.26
N LEU A 241 13.53 15.69 -19.79
CA LEU A 241 14.52 16.71 -19.45
C LEU A 241 14.91 17.41 -20.74
N ASP A 242 14.68 18.72 -20.80
CA ASP A 242 15.02 19.56 -21.94
C ASP A 242 16.18 20.49 -21.58
N LEU A 243 17.12 20.69 -22.52
CA LEU A 243 18.25 21.59 -22.34
C LEU A 243 17.86 23.02 -22.75
N SER A 244 18.31 23.99 -21.96
CA SER A 244 18.12 25.43 -22.20
C SER A 244 19.43 26.19 -22.03
#